data_AF-A0A3R9PB49-F1
#
_entry.id   AF-A0A3R9PB49-F1
#
_cell.length_a   1.000
_cell.length_b   1.000
_cell.length_c   1.000
_cell.angle_alpha   90.00
_cell.angle_beta   90.00
_cell.angle_gamma   90.00
#
_symmetry.space_group_name_H-M   'P 1'
#
loop_
_entity.id
_entity.type
_entity.pdbx_description
1 polymer ?
#
loop_
_entity_poly.entity_id
_entity_poly.type
_entity_poly.pdbx_seq_one_letter_code
_entity_poly.pdbx_strand_id
1 'polypeptide(L)'
;MRWKQPFVLVTGIIALSIIVGLSISFFSQTDKTEREEDFLQELSAETTGETVDKEESVQENEVVQHVVVDVKGEVNSPGVYDIKEGERVIDAIDLAGGLLEDADPVQVNFAERVYDEMIIYVPKQGTENVTNPNNFEQNDKVRINYANREELETLPSVGPAKAEAIISYREEHGLFQSAEDLQSVSGIGEKSLEQLQEFITAD
;
A
#
# COMPACT_ATOMS: atom_id res chain seq x y z
N MET A 1 -14.88 -27.74 -77.65
CA MET A 1 -15.67 -26.61 -77.12
C MET A 1 -15.66 -26.72 -75.60
N ARG A 2 -14.63 -26.18 -74.93
CA ARG A 2 -14.61 -24.85 -74.27
C ARG A 2 -15.93 -24.54 -73.57
N TRP A 3 -15.97 -24.74 -72.24
CA TRP A 3 -16.56 -23.84 -71.23
C TRP A 3 -16.58 -24.53 -69.85
N LYS A 4 -15.45 -24.49 -69.13
CA LYS A 4 -15.33 -24.69 -67.66
C LYS A 4 -14.12 -23.93 -67.12
N GLN A 5 -13.99 -22.64 -67.48
CA GLN A 5 -12.85 -21.79 -67.11
C GLN A 5 -13.13 -20.63 -66.14
N PRO A 6 -14.35 -20.31 -65.65
CA PRO A 6 -14.49 -19.23 -64.66
C PRO A 6 -14.23 -19.67 -63.20
N PHE A 7 -14.44 -20.94 -62.84
CA PHE A 7 -14.39 -21.38 -61.44
C PHE A 7 -12.97 -21.57 -60.89
N VAL A 8 -12.01 -21.97 -61.75
CA VAL A 8 -10.60 -22.19 -61.37
C VAL A 8 -9.86 -20.86 -61.17
N LEU A 9 -10.27 -19.78 -61.85
CA LEU A 9 -9.67 -18.46 -61.72
C LEU A 9 -10.03 -17.79 -60.39
N VAL A 10 -11.27 -17.95 -59.91
CA VAL A 10 -11.74 -17.32 -58.67
C VAL A 10 -11.10 -17.96 -57.43
N THR A 11 -10.93 -19.28 -57.41
CA THR A 11 -10.25 -19.98 -56.30
C THR A 11 -8.75 -19.67 -56.23
N GLY A 12 -8.11 -19.43 -57.38
CA GLY A 12 -6.69 -19.05 -57.43
C GLY A 12 -6.41 -17.67 -56.80
N ILE A 13 -7.32 -16.72 -56.96
CA ILE A 13 -7.15 -15.35 -56.44
C ILE A 13 -7.28 -15.30 -54.90
N ILE A 14 -8.18 -16.11 -54.32
CA ILE A 14 -8.37 -16.19 -52.86
C ILE A 14 -7.17 -16.87 -52.19
N ALA A 15 -6.61 -17.92 -52.79
CA ALA A 15 -5.41 -18.57 -52.26
C ALA A 15 -4.17 -17.64 -52.32
N LEU A 16 -4.03 -16.84 -53.38
CA LEU A 16 -2.93 -15.87 -53.52
C LEU A 16 -2.99 -14.75 -52.47
N SER A 17 -4.19 -14.27 -52.13
CA SER A 17 -4.38 -13.17 -51.17
C SER A 17 -4.11 -13.60 -49.72
N ILE A 18 -4.41 -14.85 -49.37
CA ILE A 18 -4.06 -15.41 -48.05
C ILE A 18 -2.55 -15.61 -47.90
N ILE A 19 -1.86 -16.03 -48.96
CA ILE A 19 -0.39 -16.20 -48.96
C ILE A 19 0.31 -14.84 -48.82
N VAL A 20 -0.15 -13.81 -49.55
CA VAL A 20 0.41 -12.44 -49.44
C VAL A 20 0.14 -11.84 -48.06
N GLY A 21 -1.05 -12.06 -47.49
CA GLY A 21 -1.38 -11.60 -46.13
C GLY A 21 -0.52 -12.25 -45.04
N LEU A 22 -0.25 -13.56 -45.16
CA LEU A 22 0.64 -14.27 -44.23
C LEU A 22 2.11 -13.90 -44.43
N SER A 23 2.56 -13.63 -45.67
CA SER A 23 3.92 -13.13 -45.93
C SER A 23 4.16 -11.73 -45.36
N ILE A 24 3.17 -10.84 -45.39
CA ILE A 24 3.31 -9.50 -44.79
C ILE A 24 3.34 -9.60 -43.25
N SER A 25 2.49 -10.45 -42.66
CA SER A 25 2.45 -10.64 -41.20
C SER A 25 3.72 -11.30 -40.64
N PHE A 26 4.38 -12.17 -41.41
CA PHE A 26 5.64 -12.80 -41.01
C PHE A 26 6.85 -11.87 -41.26
N PHE A 27 6.79 -11.00 -42.29
CA PHE A 27 7.85 -10.03 -42.58
C PHE A 27 7.86 -8.85 -41.58
N SER A 28 6.73 -8.52 -40.93
CA SER A 28 6.73 -7.48 -39.89
C SER A 28 7.29 -7.93 -38.53
N GLN A 29 7.67 -9.20 -38.35
CA GLN A 29 8.14 -9.72 -37.07
C GLN A 29 9.62 -10.15 -37.06
N THR A 30 10.39 -9.88 -38.13
CA THR A 30 11.76 -10.40 -38.29
C THR A 30 12.84 -9.35 -38.59
N ASP A 31 12.71 -8.10 -38.11
CA ASP A 31 13.70 -7.03 -38.35
C ASP A 31 14.14 -6.27 -37.07
N LYS A 32 14.43 -6.99 -35.96
CA LYS A 32 14.91 -6.33 -34.71
C LYS A 32 16.11 -6.97 -33.99
N THR A 33 16.89 -7.85 -34.63
CA THR A 33 18.00 -8.54 -33.93
C THR A 33 19.39 -8.29 -34.52
N GLU A 34 19.55 -7.51 -35.60
CA GLU A 34 20.88 -7.31 -36.22
C GLU A 34 21.44 -5.89 -36.08
N ARG A 35 20.76 -4.95 -35.39
CA ARG A 35 21.22 -3.55 -35.25
C ARG A 35 22.00 -3.24 -33.98
N GLU A 36 22.20 -4.23 -33.10
CA GLU A 36 22.80 -4.03 -31.78
C GLU A 36 24.33 -4.18 -31.79
N GLU A 37 24.91 -4.95 -32.71
CA GLU A 37 26.37 -5.13 -32.77
C GLU A 37 27.11 -4.02 -33.54
N ASP A 38 26.51 -3.46 -34.62
CA ASP A 38 27.15 -2.41 -35.42
C ASP A 38 27.22 -1.05 -34.67
N PHE A 39 26.29 -0.82 -33.74
CA PHE A 39 26.20 0.44 -32.99
C PHE A 39 27.23 0.55 -31.85
N LEU A 40 27.61 -0.57 -31.23
CA LEU A 40 28.58 -0.58 -30.13
C LEU A 40 30.02 -0.31 -30.60
N GLN A 41 30.29 -0.43 -31.90
CA GLN A 41 31.61 -0.17 -32.47
C GLN A 41 31.82 1.32 -32.78
N GLU A 42 30.76 2.05 -33.15
CA GLU A 42 30.80 3.50 -33.42
C GLU A 42 30.85 4.34 -32.13
N LEU A 43 30.31 3.83 -31.00
CA LEU A 43 30.31 4.52 -29.70
C LEU A 43 31.67 4.50 -28.96
N SER A 44 32.61 3.64 -29.36
CA SER A 44 33.93 3.56 -28.72
C SER A 44 34.92 4.62 -29.22
N ALA A 45 34.57 5.34 -30.30
CA ALA A 45 35.50 6.13 -31.07
C ALA A 45 35.13 7.62 -31.16
N GLU A 46 34.68 8.27 -30.09
CA GLU A 46 34.88 9.72 -29.93
C GLU A 46 34.62 10.17 -28.48
N THR A 47 35.69 10.14 -27.69
CA THR A 47 35.85 11.07 -26.56
C THR A 47 36.33 12.39 -27.13
N THR A 48 35.50 13.43 -27.17
CA THR A 48 35.85 14.87 -26.98
C THR A 48 34.57 15.73 -27.07
N GLY A 49 34.30 16.54 -26.04
CA GLY A 49 33.64 17.85 -26.23
C GLY A 49 32.20 18.02 -25.74
N GLU A 50 32.06 18.51 -24.50
CA GLU A 50 31.11 19.54 -24.03
C GLU A 50 29.67 19.68 -24.59
N THR A 51 28.75 19.70 -23.61
CA THR A 51 27.59 20.60 -23.40
C THR A 51 26.17 20.24 -23.87
N VAL A 52 25.34 20.02 -22.83
CA VAL A 52 24.06 20.67 -22.51
C VAL A 52 22.75 20.09 -23.08
N ASP A 53 21.89 19.77 -22.09
CA ASP A 53 20.44 19.63 -22.06
C ASP A 53 19.76 18.59 -22.95
N LYS A 54 19.51 17.42 -22.34
CA LYS A 54 18.29 16.66 -22.63
C LYS A 54 17.85 15.84 -21.42
N GLU A 55 16.76 16.32 -20.83
CA GLU A 55 15.87 15.71 -19.85
C GLU A 55 16.05 14.19 -19.67
N GLU A 56 16.70 13.81 -18.58
CA GLU A 56 16.61 12.48 -18.01
C GLU A 56 15.22 12.32 -17.40
N SER A 57 14.39 11.48 -18.01
CA SER A 57 13.24 10.88 -17.32
C SER A 57 13.79 9.91 -16.28
N VAL A 58 13.87 10.35 -15.03
CA VAL A 58 14.11 9.46 -13.89
C VAL A 58 12.89 8.54 -13.77
N GLN A 59 12.98 7.32 -14.28
CA GLN A 59 12.10 6.24 -13.83
C GLN A 59 12.60 5.83 -12.44
N GLU A 60 12.10 6.54 -11.45
CA GLU A 60 12.19 6.13 -10.06
C GLU A 60 11.37 4.83 -9.93
N ASN A 61 12.07 3.71 -9.73
CA ASN A 61 11.44 2.48 -9.26
C ASN A 61 10.95 2.76 -7.84
N GLU A 62 9.77 3.39 -7.72
CA GLU A 62 9.07 3.49 -6.45
C GLU A 62 8.78 2.08 -5.97
N VAL A 63 9.45 1.68 -4.89
CA VAL A 63 9.14 0.43 -4.19
C VAL A 63 7.78 0.65 -3.54
N VAL A 64 6.70 0.27 -4.23
CA VAL A 64 5.35 0.32 -3.67
C VAL A 64 5.32 -0.71 -2.54
N GLN A 65 5.29 -0.22 -1.30
CA GLN A 65 5.09 -1.04 -0.12
C GLN A 65 3.61 -1.38 0.01
N HIS A 66 3.34 -2.56 0.53
CA HIS A 66 2.00 -3.10 0.73
C HIS A 66 1.83 -3.45 2.21
N VAL A 67 0.61 -3.29 2.70
CA VAL A 67 0.19 -3.63 4.06
C VAL A 67 -0.97 -4.61 4.00
N VAL A 68 -1.14 -5.40 5.05
CA VAL A 68 -2.19 -6.42 5.14
C VAL A 68 -3.26 -5.97 6.11
N VAL A 69 -4.51 -5.92 5.65
CA VAL A 69 -5.67 -5.48 6.45
C VAL A 69 -6.75 -6.56 6.50
N ASP A 70 -7.46 -6.66 7.62
CA ASP A 70 -8.57 -7.60 7.81
C ASP A 70 -9.91 -6.86 7.79
N VAL A 71 -10.69 -7.04 6.72
CA VAL A 71 -11.99 -6.40 6.53
C VAL A 71 -13.11 -7.34 6.98
N LYS A 72 -13.93 -6.88 7.92
CA LYS A 72 -15.01 -7.62 8.57
C LYS A 72 -16.33 -6.87 8.52
N GLY A 73 -17.42 -7.59 8.81
CA GLY A 73 -18.76 -7.00 8.94
C GLY A 73 -19.50 -6.95 7.61
N GLU A 74 -20.32 -5.90 7.43
CA GLU A 74 -21.28 -5.81 6.32
C GLU A 74 -20.65 -5.28 5.02
N VAL A 75 -19.76 -6.10 4.46
CA VAL A 75 -19.16 -5.95 3.13
C VAL A 75 -19.44 -7.19 2.29
N ASN A 76 -19.36 -7.08 0.96
CA ASN A 76 -19.68 -8.19 0.06
C ASN A 76 -18.75 -9.40 0.21
N SER A 77 -17.48 -9.18 0.53
CA SER A 77 -16.48 -10.22 0.71
C SER A 77 -15.59 -9.91 1.92
N PRO A 78 -16.00 -10.27 3.15
CA PRO A 78 -15.13 -10.14 4.31
C PRO A 78 -13.88 -11.03 4.16
N GLY A 79 -12.72 -10.56 4.62
CA GLY A 79 -11.46 -11.28 4.47
C GLY A 79 -10.23 -10.41 4.68
N VAL A 80 -9.06 -11.01 4.48
CA VAL A 80 -7.77 -10.33 4.57
C VAL A 80 -7.32 -9.87 3.18
N TYR A 81 -6.89 -8.63 3.09
CA TYR A 81 -6.53 -7.96 1.83
C TYR A 81 -5.13 -7.38 1.90
N ASP A 82 -4.42 -7.53 0.80
CA ASP A 82 -3.14 -6.90 0.54
C ASP A 82 -3.42 -5.58 -0.19
N ILE A 83 -3.05 -4.47 0.43
CA ILE A 83 -3.40 -3.10 0.02
C ILE A 83 -2.15 -2.23 0.00
N LYS A 84 -2.09 -1.25 -0.90
CA LYS A 84 -0.90 -0.38 -0.98
C LYS A 84 -0.79 0.48 0.27
N GLU A 85 0.43 0.64 0.77
CA GLU A 85 0.70 1.50 1.92
C GLU A 85 0.26 2.94 1.62
N GLY A 86 -0.52 3.52 2.54
CA GLY A 86 -1.05 4.88 2.41
C GLY A 86 -2.38 5.00 1.66
N GLU A 87 -2.94 3.92 1.11
CA GLU A 87 -4.36 3.89 0.71
C GLU A 87 -5.28 4.08 1.92
N ARG A 88 -6.58 4.26 1.66
CA ARG A 88 -7.57 4.57 2.69
C ARG A 88 -8.50 3.39 2.96
N VAL A 89 -9.23 3.47 4.07
CA VAL A 89 -10.24 2.48 4.45
C VAL A 89 -11.27 2.24 3.35
N ILE A 90 -11.65 3.28 2.59
CA ILE A 90 -12.55 3.12 1.44
C ILE A 90 -11.98 2.20 0.36
N ASP A 91 -10.68 2.29 0.10
CA ASP A 91 -10.01 1.48 -0.92
C ASP A 91 -9.98 0.00 -0.49
N ALA A 92 -9.76 -0.28 0.81
CA ALA A 92 -9.86 -1.62 1.38
C ALA A 92 -11.28 -2.20 1.31
N ILE A 93 -12.30 -1.37 1.56
CA ILE A 93 -13.70 -1.78 1.46
C ILE A 93 -14.09 -2.04 0.00
N ASP A 94 -13.56 -1.27 -0.94
CA ASP A 94 -13.75 -1.51 -2.38
C ASP A 94 -13.10 -2.83 -2.82
N LEU A 95 -11.91 -3.16 -2.30
CA LEU A 95 -11.28 -4.48 -2.49
C LEU A 95 -12.15 -5.62 -1.91
N ALA A 96 -12.84 -5.37 -0.79
CA ALA A 96 -13.82 -6.27 -0.19
C ALA A 96 -15.17 -6.33 -0.96
N GLY A 97 -15.25 -5.73 -2.14
CA GLY A 97 -16.42 -5.72 -3.00
C GLY A 97 -17.47 -4.67 -2.60
N GLY A 98 -17.12 -3.71 -1.76
CA GLY A 98 -18.00 -2.65 -1.28
C GLY A 98 -18.95 -3.08 -0.16
N LEU A 99 -19.73 -2.11 0.32
CA LEU A 99 -20.69 -2.27 1.41
C LEU A 99 -21.93 -3.09 0.99
N LEU A 100 -22.52 -3.83 1.93
CA LEU A 100 -23.86 -4.41 1.77
C LEU A 100 -24.96 -3.35 1.99
N GLU A 101 -26.19 -3.61 1.55
CA GLU A 101 -27.31 -2.65 1.66
C GLU A 101 -27.67 -2.30 3.11
N ASP A 102 -27.44 -3.23 4.02
CA ASP A 102 -27.68 -3.09 5.45
C ASP A 102 -26.45 -2.60 6.22
N ALA A 103 -25.34 -2.24 5.54
CA ALA A 103 -24.19 -1.62 6.18
C ALA A 103 -24.51 -0.22 6.70
N ASP A 104 -23.90 0.18 7.82
CA ASP A 104 -23.96 1.54 8.37
C ASP A 104 -22.67 2.31 8.03
N PRO A 105 -22.65 3.10 6.93
CA PRO A 105 -21.47 3.83 6.54
C PRO A 105 -21.13 4.98 7.48
N VAL A 106 -22.07 5.46 8.29
CA VAL A 106 -21.85 6.62 9.17
C VAL A 106 -20.85 6.29 10.29
N GLN A 107 -20.73 5.02 10.65
CA GLN A 107 -19.85 4.53 11.71
C GLN A 107 -18.42 4.22 11.24
N VAL A 108 -18.11 4.40 9.96
CA VAL A 108 -16.80 4.08 9.38
C VAL A 108 -16.08 5.35 8.92
N ASN A 109 -14.85 5.56 9.37
CA ASN A 109 -14.00 6.63 8.85
C ASN A 109 -13.33 6.20 7.54
N PHE A 110 -14.05 6.30 6.43
CA PHE A 110 -13.57 5.97 5.09
C PHE A 110 -12.29 6.70 4.66
N ALA A 111 -12.01 7.86 5.28
CA ALA A 111 -10.84 8.66 5.00
C ALA A 111 -9.60 8.21 5.78
N GLU A 112 -9.71 7.34 6.78
CA GLU A 112 -8.56 6.86 7.54
C GLU A 112 -7.58 6.14 6.61
N ARG A 113 -6.27 6.34 6.81
CA ARG A 113 -5.25 5.60 6.08
C ARG A 113 -5.11 4.21 6.67
N VAL A 114 -4.89 3.23 5.80
CA VAL A 114 -4.57 1.88 6.25
C VAL A 114 -3.12 1.76 6.67
N TYR A 115 -2.88 0.87 7.62
CA TYR A 115 -1.56 0.45 8.08
C TYR A 115 -1.57 -1.07 8.26
N ASP A 116 -0.39 -1.66 8.42
CA ASP A 116 -0.26 -3.11 8.55
C ASP A 116 -0.99 -3.65 9.77
N GLU A 117 -1.56 -4.84 9.63
CA GLU A 117 -2.34 -5.53 10.67
C GLU A 117 -3.65 -4.83 11.09
N MET A 118 -4.06 -3.77 10.38
CA MET A 118 -5.30 -3.04 10.67
C MET A 118 -6.56 -3.91 10.45
N ILE A 119 -7.51 -3.86 11.38
CA ILE A 119 -8.82 -4.54 11.26
C ILE A 119 -9.92 -3.52 10.98
N ILE A 120 -10.52 -3.57 9.79
CA ILE A 120 -11.62 -2.69 9.40
C ILE A 120 -12.93 -3.43 9.67
N TYR A 121 -13.80 -2.87 10.50
CA TYR A 121 -15.14 -3.44 10.71
C TYR A 121 -16.22 -2.51 10.19
N VAL A 122 -17.09 -3.06 9.36
CA VAL A 122 -18.27 -2.37 8.83
C VAL A 122 -19.50 -2.84 9.61
N PRO A 123 -20.13 -2.01 10.45
CA PRO A 123 -21.32 -2.39 11.21
C PRO A 123 -22.56 -2.45 10.32
N LYS A 124 -23.60 -3.11 10.85
CA LYS A 124 -24.94 -3.15 10.26
C LYS A 124 -25.78 -1.97 10.76
N GLN A 125 -26.71 -1.47 9.94
CA GLN A 125 -27.66 -0.44 10.35
C GLN A 125 -28.50 -0.90 11.54
N GLY A 126 -28.57 -0.04 12.55
CA GLY A 126 -29.37 -0.30 13.75
C GLY A 126 -28.70 -1.22 14.78
N THR A 127 -27.45 -1.66 14.57
CA THR A 127 -26.63 -2.18 15.67
C THR A 127 -26.07 -0.99 16.45
N GLU A 128 -26.30 -0.97 17.78
CA GLU A 128 -25.63 0.01 18.65
C GLU A 128 -24.12 -0.13 18.51
N ASN A 129 -23.41 1.01 18.52
CA ASN A 129 -21.98 1.18 18.26
C ASN A 129 -21.18 -0.08 18.55
N VAL A 130 -20.95 -0.88 17.51
CA VAL A 130 -19.96 -1.95 17.62
C VAL A 130 -18.63 -1.21 17.56
N THR A 131 -18.00 -1.09 18.71
CA THR A 131 -16.65 -0.57 18.86
C THR A 131 -15.79 -1.11 17.72
N ASN A 132 -15.34 -0.21 16.83
CA ASN A 132 -14.40 -0.53 15.74
C ASN A 132 -13.33 -1.46 16.32
N PRO A 133 -12.99 -2.65 15.81
CA PRO A 133 -12.01 -3.53 16.45
C PRO A 133 -10.60 -2.92 16.52
N ASN A 134 -10.33 -1.85 15.76
CA ASN A 134 -9.15 -0.98 15.96
C ASN A 134 -9.30 0.00 17.14
N ASN A 135 -10.52 0.40 17.49
CA ASN A 135 -10.84 0.66 18.89
C ASN A 135 -10.96 -0.71 19.56
N PHE A 136 -9.82 -1.34 19.79
CA PHE A 136 -9.70 -2.15 21.00
C PHE A 136 -10.44 -1.36 22.06
N GLU A 137 -11.45 -1.99 22.68
CA GLU A 137 -12.11 -1.41 23.83
C GLU A 137 -11.07 -0.67 24.64
N GLN A 138 -11.43 0.54 25.04
CA GLN A 138 -10.67 1.25 26.02
C GLN A 138 -10.36 0.31 27.19
N ASN A 139 -9.19 -0.33 27.14
CA ASN A 139 -8.18 0.11 28.05
C ASN A 139 -8.11 1.61 27.80
N ASP A 140 -8.64 2.41 28.71
CA ASP A 140 -8.45 3.87 28.84
C ASP A 140 -6.95 4.24 28.96
N LYS A 141 -6.08 3.36 28.44
CA LYS A 141 -4.70 3.23 28.74
C LYS A 141 -3.90 3.36 27.45
N VAL A 142 -3.04 4.36 27.45
CA VAL A 142 -2.10 4.64 26.38
C VAL A 142 -1.05 3.52 26.34
N ARG A 143 -0.83 2.95 25.15
CA ARG A 143 0.21 1.92 24.91
C ARG A 143 1.58 2.58 24.82
N ILE A 144 2.37 2.56 25.89
CA ILE A 144 3.60 3.36 26.00
C ILE A 144 4.67 3.01 24.96
N ASN A 145 4.66 1.78 24.46
CA ASN A 145 5.63 1.29 23.48
C ASN A 145 5.36 1.80 22.06
N TYR A 146 4.11 2.13 21.74
CA TYR A 146 3.69 2.52 20.39
C TYR A 146 3.09 3.92 20.32
N ALA A 147 2.72 4.50 21.46
CA ALA A 147 2.09 5.81 21.50
C ALA A 147 2.97 6.89 20.86
N ASN A 148 2.34 7.78 20.10
CA ASN A 148 2.97 8.99 19.60
C ASN A 148 3.04 10.07 20.69
N ARG A 149 3.70 11.19 20.38
CA ARG A 149 3.91 12.28 21.34
C ARG A 149 2.57 12.84 21.82
N GLU A 150 1.64 13.07 20.90
CA GLU A 150 0.33 13.66 21.18
C GLU A 150 -0.49 12.76 22.12
N GLU A 151 -0.46 11.44 21.91
CA GLU A 151 -1.10 10.44 22.76
C GLU A 151 -0.49 10.40 24.17
N LEU A 152 0.84 10.45 24.26
CA LEU A 152 1.54 10.49 25.56
C LEU A 152 1.21 11.79 26.33
N GLU A 153 1.07 12.92 25.64
CA GLU A 153 0.71 14.20 26.25
C GLU A 153 -0.75 14.24 26.77
N THR A 154 -1.59 13.28 26.40
CA THR A 154 -2.93 13.15 27.01
C THR A 154 -2.90 12.64 28.45
N LEU A 155 -1.78 12.04 28.86
CA LEU A 155 -1.63 11.41 30.16
C LEU A 155 -1.47 12.44 31.30
N PRO A 156 -2.04 12.17 32.49
CA PRO A 156 -1.87 13.05 33.63
C PRO A 156 -0.39 13.17 33.99
N SER A 157 0.05 14.39 34.28
CA SER A 157 1.45 14.68 34.67
C SER A 157 2.50 14.38 33.60
N VAL A 158 2.10 14.10 32.35
CA VAL A 158 2.99 14.00 31.17
C VAL A 158 2.75 15.21 30.29
N GLY A 159 3.79 16.02 30.12
CA GLY A 159 3.81 17.12 29.15
C GLY A 159 4.90 16.88 28.10
N PRO A 160 5.11 17.83 27.17
CA PRO A 160 5.98 17.64 26.01
C PRO A 160 7.38 17.12 26.33
N ALA A 161 8.00 17.62 27.39
CA ALA A 161 9.34 17.19 27.80
C ALA A 161 9.39 15.74 28.30
N LYS A 162 8.33 15.27 28.96
CA LYS A 162 8.25 13.88 29.46
C LYS A 162 7.84 12.92 28.37
N ALA A 163 6.89 13.31 27.51
CA ALA A 163 6.52 12.53 26.34
C ALA A 163 7.76 12.25 25.47
N GLU A 164 8.57 13.27 25.22
CA GLU A 164 9.83 13.11 24.50
C GLU A 164 10.80 12.18 25.23
N ALA A 165 10.96 12.33 26.56
CA ALA A 165 11.83 11.46 27.33
C ALA A 165 11.42 9.98 27.26
N ILE A 166 10.11 9.67 27.22
CA ILE A 166 9.59 8.30 27.06
C ILE A 166 9.98 7.76 25.67
N ILE A 167 9.78 8.55 24.62
CA ILE A 167 10.10 8.17 23.24
C ILE A 167 11.61 7.94 23.09
N SER A 168 12.46 8.88 23.53
CA SER A 168 13.91 8.72 23.48
C SER A 168 14.39 7.51 24.30
N TYR A 169 13.77 7.27 25.46
CA TYR A 169 14.14 6.11 26.28
C TYR A 169 13.87 4.79 25.55
N ARG A 170 12.69 4.60 24.95
CA ARG A 170 12.37 3.36 24.22
C ARG A 170 13.21 3.16 22.96
N GLU A 171 13.64 4.25 22.33
CA GLU A 171 14.54 4.20 21.17
C GLU A 171 15.96 3.79 21.57
N GLU A 172 16.46 4.27 22.72
CA GLU A 172 17.83 4.00 23.18
C GLU A 172 17.96 2.68 23.94
N HIS A 173 16.97 2.31 24.74
CA HIS A 173 17.02 1.19 25.69
C HIS A 173 16.12 0.01 25.29
N GLY A 174 15.30 0.19 24.26
CA GLY A 174 14.30 -0.79 23.82
C GLY A 174 12.94 -0.64 24.52
N LEU A 175 12.01 -1.51 24.13
CA LEU A 175 10.63 -1.46 24.61
C LEU A 175 10.51 -1.76 26.11
N PHE A 176 9.61 -1.03 26.77
CA PHE A 176 9.23 -1.26 28.16
C PHE A 176 8.56 -2.64 28.30
N GLN A 177 8.91 -3.39 29.35
CA GLN A 177 8.30 -4.69 29.63
C GLN A 177 7.08 -4.54 30.55
N SER A 178 7.06 -3.50 31.37
CA SER A 178 5.91 -3.15 32.20
C SER A 178 5.77 -1.64 32.37
N ALA A 179 4.62 -1.20 32.90
CA ALA A 179 4.36 0.20 33.18
C ALA A 179 5.38 0.78 34.20
N GLU A 180 5.85 -0.04 35.13
CA GLU A 180 6.80 0.34 36.18
C GLU A 180 8.17 0.74 35.63
N ASP A 181 8.55 0.21 34.46
CA ASP A 181 9.82 0.51 33.82
C ASP A 181 9.95 2.01 33.45
N LEU A 182 8.83 2.73 33.35
CA LEU A 182 8.82 4.18 33.14
C LEU A 182 9.53 4.97 34.23
N GLN A 183 9.75 4.42 35.44
CA GLN A 183 10.55 5.11 36.47
C GLN A 183 12.01 5.33 36.06
N SER A 184 12.50 4.58 35.07
CA SER A 184 13.84 4.77 34.50
C SER A 184 13.91 6.00 33.57
N VAL A 185 12.76 6.54 33.17
CA VAL A 185 12.67 7.72 32.30
C VAL A 185 12.89 8.99 33.12
N SER A 186 13.77 9.86 32.63
CA SER A 186 14.06 11.14 33.27
C SER A 186 12.78 11.99 33.43
N GLY A 187 12.47 12.35 34.68
CA GLY A 187 11.28 13.16 35.01
C GLY A 187 10.01 12.37 35.34
N ILE A 188 10.05 11.04 35.27
CA ILE A 188 8.98 10.16 35.78
C ILE A 188 9.43 9.55 37.11
N GLY A 189 8.96 10.14 38.21
CA GLY A 189 9.17 9.57 39.55
C GLY A 189 7.99 8.71 39.99
N GLU A 190 8.13 8.05 41.14
CA GLU A 190 7.12 7.18 41.77
C GLU A 190 5.72 7.81 41.79
N LYS A 191 5.62 9.08 42.23
CA LYS A 191 4.35 9.83 42.26
C LYS A 191 3.73 10.05 40.88
N SER A 192 4.54 10.26 39.84
CA SER A 192 4.02 10.37 38.47
C SER A 192 3.58 9.00 37.97
N LEU A 193 4.33 7.94 38.25
CA LEU A 193 3.94 6.59 37.88
C LEU A 193 2.61 6.17 38.51
N GLU A 194 2.41 6.41 39.80
CA GLU A 194 1.15 6.10 40.50
C GLU A 194 -0.06 6.72 39.81
N GLN A 195 0.09 7.93 39.28
CA GLN A 195 -0.97 8.63 38.54
C GLN A 195 -1.15 8.09 37.12
N LEU A 196 -0.15 7.40 36.58
CA LEU A 196 -0.14 6.89 35.21
C LEU A 196 -0.61 5.44 35.10
N GLN A 197 -0.39 4.60 36.12
CA GLN A 197 -0.68 3.15 36.08
C GLN A 197 -2.13 2.81 35.69
N GLU A 198 -3.10 3.67 36.02
CA GLU A 198 -4.50 3.50 35.62
C GLU A 198 -4.77 3.87 34.16
N PHE A 199 -3.86 4.60 33.50
CA PHE A 199 -3.98 5.17 32.15
C PHE A 199 -2.89 4.69 31.19
N ILE A 200 -2.07 3.69 31.52
CA ILE A 200 -1.04 3.17 30.62
C ILE A 200 -0.97 1.65 30.60
N THR A 201 -0.53 1.10 29.46
CA THR A 201 -0.11 -0.30 29.33
C THR A 201 1.19 -0.37 28.52
N ALA A 202 1.99 -1.42 28.76
CA ALA A 202 3.23 -1.70 28.05
C ALA A 202 3.05 -2.67 26.86
N ASP A 203 1.81 -3.08 26.57
CA ASP A 203 1.50 -3.99 25.46
C ASP A 203 1.66 -3.37 24.07
#